data_AF-A0A7Y1Y3E2-F1
#
_entry.id   AF-A0A7Y1Y3E2-F1
#
_cell.length_a   1.000
_cell.length_b   1.000
_cell.length_c   1.000
_cell.angle_alpha   90.00
_cell.angle_beta   90.00
_cell.angle_gamma   90.00
#
_symmetry.space_group_name_H-M   'P 1'
#
loop_
_entity.id
_entity.type
_entity.pdbx_description
1 polymer ?
#
loop_
_entity_poly.entity_id
_entity_poly.type
_entity_poly.pdbx_seq_one_letter_code
_entity_poly.pdbx_strand_id
1 'polypeptide(L)'
;MKHLALLLALAPAVHAGPEGWPREFRPKPAKVAIVEAPEQPAVACETAHFRLHSDTALDRDSLQRFATTLEAVPQLLDRLPLLDWQPPAGPKPLIDLCRDEDAFHDRGGPEGSAGYYDGRRRRVLIRADLFLHPPNAGRLRTAPDEDLLVHELSHLGMHRILAGARPWLTEGLAEYLAAAHTGGGRFDFRDPHRNIRDHIRKYLPPESDGRTVLPRLASVLSTDGQGWIDTNTFSPAGARYRPYAAALILTHYHLSGPDRREALQKHLAAAAAHRDRRKPRPVLASPAPEKLEELLARYWSSHGIRLVFR
;
A
#
# COMPACT_ATOMS: atom_id res chain seq x y z
N MET A 1 38.43 8.32 -25.98
CA MET A 1 38.25 8.76 -24.58
C MET A 1 36.84 9.30 -24.35
N LYS A 2 35.81 8.44 -24.35
CA LYS A 2 34.41 8.82 -24.09
C LYS A 2 33.66 7.67 -23.41
N HIS A 3 34.02 7.31 -22.18
CA HIS A 3 33.23 6.42 -21.32
C HIS A 3 33.55 6.73 -19.86
N LEU A 4 33.03 7.85 -19.32
CA LEU A 4 33.01 8.08 -17.88
C LEU A 4 32.01 9.19 -17.52
N ALA A 5 30.71 8.93 -17.72
CA ALA A 5 29.64 9.80 -17.24
C ALA A 5 28.35 8.98 -17.02
N LEU A 6 28.43 7.96 -16.16
CA LEU A 6 27.24 7.33 -15.58
C LEU A 6 27.51 6.89 -14.13
N LEU A 7 28.08 7.79 -13.35
CA LEU A 7 28.02 7.76 -11.89
C LEU A 7 27.17 8.97 -11.49
N LEU A 8 25.87 8.89 -11.77
CA LEU A 8 24.94 9.84 -11.17
C LEU A 8 24.88 9.53 -9.69
N ALA A 9 25.56 10.39 -8.95
CA ALA A 9 25.63 10.49 -7.52
C ALA A 9 24.31 10.10 -6.83
N LEU A 10 24.34 9.01 -6.08
CA LEU A 10 23.59 8.92 -4.83
C LEU A 10 24.29 9.84 -3.82
N ALA A 11 24.29 11.15 -4.07
CA ALA A 11 24.68 12.14 -3.07
C ALA A 11 23.47 12.44 -2.16
N PRO A 12 23.69 12.72 -0.87
CA PRO A 12 22.65 12.64 0.13
C PRO A 12 21.76 13.88 0.03
N ALA A 13 20.62 13.74 -0.65
CA ALA A 13 19.52 14.68 -0.45
C ALA A 13 18.93 14.41 0.95
N VAL A 14 19.23 15.32 1.85
CA VAL A 14 18.71 15.44 3.21
C VAL A 14 17.18 15.24 3.23
N HIS A 15 16.73 14.21 3.96
CA HIS A 15 15.51 14.14 4.77
C HIS A 15 14.23 14.81 4.20
N ALA A 16 13.90 14.57 2.93
CA ALA A 16 12.65 15.05 2.36
C ALA A 16 11.97 13.94 1.57
N GLY A 17 10.63 13.87 1.71
CA GLY A 17 9.77 13.08 0.84
C GLY A 17 9.92 13.47 -0.64
N PRO A 18 9.23 12.76 -1.54
CA PRO A 18 9.31 13.03 -2.97
C PRO A 18 8.90 14.49 -3.23
N GLU A 19 9.59 15.15 -4.16
CA GLU A 19 9.35 16.57 -4.45
C GLU A 19 7.87 16.82 -4.81
N GLY A 20 7.31 17.91 -4.30
CA GLY A 20 5.90 18.26 -4.49
C GLY A 20 4.92 17.51 -3.57
N TRP A 21 5.36 16.49 -2.82
CA TRP A 21 4.51 15.84 -1.83
C TRP A 21 4.36 16.73 -0.58
N PRO A 22 3.20 16.68 0.10
CA PRO A 22 3.04 17.36 1.38
C PRO A 22 4.04 16.78 2.38
N ARG A 23 4.66 17.63 3.21
CA ARG A 23 5.56 17.14 4.28
C ARG A 23 4.78 16.37 5.36
N GLU A 24 3.59 16.85 5.68
CA GLU A 24 2.64 16.21 6.58
C GLU A 24 1.23 16.39 6.00
N PHE A 25 0.34 15.47 6.34
CA PHE A 25 -1.07 15.59 6.05
C PHE A 25 -1.91 15.28 7.28
N ARG A 26 -2.93 16.10 7.52
CA ARG A 26 -3.93 15.90 8.58
C ARG A 26 -5.31 15.92 7.95
N PRO A 27 -6.14 14.88 8.15
CA PRO A 27 -7.46 14.81 7.55
C PRO A 27 -8.41 15.73 8.30
N LYS A 28 -9.45 16.19 7.59
CA LYS A 28 -10.65 16.70 8.27
C LYS A 28 -11.40 15.53 8.91
N PRO A 29 -12.00 15.69 10.10
CA PRO A 29 -12.85 14.67 10.69
C PRO A 29 -13.95 14.23 9.72
N ALA A 30 -14.21 12.93 9.64
CA ALA A 30 -15.29 12.41 8.80
C ALA A 30 -16.66 12.83 9.36
N LYS A 31 -17.59 13.15 8.46
CA LYS A 31 -19.01 13.25 8.80
C LYS A 31 -19.64 11.88 8.58
N VAL A 32 -20.12 11.25 9.65
CA VAL A 32 -20.75 9.92 9.62
C VAL A 32 -22.26 10.05 9.70
N ALA A 33 -22.96 9.50 8.72
CA ALA A 33 -24.41 9.38 8.71
C ALA A 33 -24.79 7.91 8.90
N ILE A 34 -25.43 7.56 10.02
CA ILE A 34 -25.92 6.19 10.24
C ILE A 34 -27.17 5.99 9.37
N VAL A 35 -27.15 4.98 8.50
CA VAL A 35 -28.22 4.73 7.51
C VAL A 35 -29.18 3.66 8.03
N GLU A 36 -28.65 2.56 8.58
CA GLU A 36 -29.44 1.51 9.22
C GLU A 36 -28.66 0.91 10.40
N ALA A 37 -29.38 0.55 11.46
CA ALA A 37 -28.93 -0.42 12.45
C ALA A 37 -29.75 -1.70 12.21
N PRO A 38 -29.42 -2.54 11.22
CA PRO A 38 -30.04 -3.85 11.14
C PRO A 38 -29.69 -4.62 12.41
N GLU A 39 -30.48 -5.63 12.76
CA GLU A 39 -30.35 -6.39 14.01
C GLU A 39 -28.87 -6.65 14.39
N GLN A 40 -28.55 -6.41 15.66
CA GLN A 40 -27.19 -6.49 16.19
C GLN A 40 -26.46 -7.76 15.71
N PRO A 41 -25.16 -7.68 15.37
CA PRO A 41 -24.22 -6.60 15.67
C PRO A 41 -23.92 -5.65 14.50
N ALA A 42 -24.71 -5.69 13.41
CA ALA A 42 -24.34 -5.01 12.18
C ALA A 42 -24.56 -3.49 12.20
N VAL A 43 -23.61 -2.71 11.68
CA VAL A 43 -23.74 -1.25 11.50
C VAL A 43 -23.63 -0.91 10.01
N ALA A 44 -24.60 -0.15 9.50
CA ALA A 44 -24.56 0.44 8.17
C ALA A 44 -24.52 1.98 8.26
N CYS A 45 -23.45 2.58 7.75
CA CYS A 45 -23.32 4.04 7.73
C CYS A 45 -22.67 4.56 6.44
N GLU A 46 -22.72 5.87 6.26
CA GLU A 46 -22.13 6.57 5.11
C GLU A 46 -21.21 7.70 5.54
N THR A 47 -20.18 7.91 4.72
CA THR A 47 -19.30 9.07 4.75
C THR A 47 -19.42 9.82 3.41
N ALA A 48 -18.56 10.80 3.16
CA ALA A 48 -18.58 11.55 1.90
C ALA A 48 -18.27 10.63 0.70
N HIS A 49 -17.29 9.74 0.83
CA HIS A 49 -16.82 8.89 -0.25
C HIS A 49 -17.30 7.43 -0.16
N PHE A 50 -17.74 6.96 1.02
CA PHE A 50 -17.94 5.53 1.25
C PHE A 50 -19.31 5.18 1.83
N ARG A 51 -19.74 3.95 1.54
CA ARG A 51 -20.71 3.21 2.35
C ARG A 51 -19.92 2.23 3.22
N LEU A 52 -20.30 2.08 4.47
CA LEU A 52 -19.71 1.15 5.41
C LEU A 52 -20.76 0.12 5.82
N HIS A 53 -20.36 -1.14 5.80
CA HIS A 53 -21.04 -2.24 6.45
C HIS A 53 -20.04 -2.89 7.43
N SER A 54 -20.49 -3.21 8.64
CA SER A 54 -19.67 -3.88 9.64
C SER A 54 -20.49 -4.98 10.30
N ASP A 55 -19.96 -6.20 10.37
CA ASP A 55 -20.55 -7.30 11.15
C ASP A 55 -20.24 -7.18 12.65
N THR A 56 -19.31 -6.30 12.99
CA THR A 56 -18.86 -6.06 14.36
C THR A 56 -19.40 -4.71 14.83
N ALA A 57 -19.97 -4.70 16.03
CA ALA A 57 -20.39 -3.46 16.66
C ALA A 57 -19.15 -2.60 16.95
N LEU A 58 -19.17 -1.35 16.47
CA LEU A 58 -18.15 -0.36 16.78
C LEU A 58 -18.76 0.68 17.71
N ASP A 59 -18.07 1.01 18.80
CA ASP A 59 -18.43 2.17 19.60
C ASP A 59 -18.26 3.46 18.79
N ARG A 60 -18.83 4.57 19.29
CA ARG A 60 -18.84 5.86 18.59
C ARG A 60 -17.43 6.35 18.23
N ASP A 61 -16.47 6.20 19.13
CA ASP A 61 -15.13 6.74 18.95
C ASP A 61 -14.34 5.87 17.96
N SER A 62 -14.49 4.54 18.06
CA SER A 62 -13.93 3.59 17.08
C SER A 62 -14.51 3.81 15.68
N LEU A 63 -15.83 4.00 15.55
CA LEU A 63 -16.48 4.30 14.28
C LEU A 63 -15.99 5.63 13.71
N GLN A 64 -15.91 6.69 14.53
CA GLN A 64 -15.45 8.00 14.09
C GLN A 64 -13.98 7.97 13.65
N ARG A 65 -13.11 7.25 14.37
CA ARG A 65 -11.71 7.05 14.01
C ARG A 65 -11.60 6.28 12.69
N PHE A 66 -12.29 5.16 12.57
CA PHE A 66 -12.33 4.34 11.36
C PHE A 66 -12.76 5.19 10.15
N ALA A 67 -13.91 5.88 10.25
CA ALA A 67 -14.42 6.74 9.20
C ALA A 67 -13.47 7.89 8.83
N THR A 68 -12.78 8.48 9.82
CA THR A 68 -11.80 9.54 9.57
C THR A 68 -10.58 9.00 8.81
N THR A 69 -10.10 7.80 9.15
CA THR A 69 -9.03 7.13 8.41
C THR A 69 -9.48 6.77 6.98
N LEU A 70 -10.72 6.31 6.78
CA LEU A 70 -11.28 6.09 5.44
C LEU A 70 -11.21 7.36 4.59
N GLU A 71 -11.76 8.45 5.11
CA GLU A 71 -11.86 9.74 4.43
C GLU A 71 -10.50 10.43 4.22
N ALA A 72 -9.47 10.03 4.98
CA ALA A 72 -8.14 10.60 4.85
C ALA A 72 -7.48 10.21 3.51
N VAL A 73 -7.74 9.01 2.99
CA VAL A 73 -7.07 8.53 1.77
C VAL A 73 -7.51 9.32 0.53
N PRO A 74 -8.81 9.51 0.22
CA PRO A 74 -9.22 10.39 -0.87
C PRO A 74 -8.68 11.81 -0.73
N GLN A 75 -8.77 12.38 0.48
CA GLN A 75 -8.28 13.74 0.76
C GLN A 75 -6.77 13.88 0.56
N LEU A 76 -6.00 12.84 0.86
CA LEU A 76 -4.55 12.81 0.62
C LEU A 76 -4.24 12.66 -0.86
N LEU A 77 -4.87 11.70 -1.55
CA LEU A 77 -4.59 11.44 -2.96
C LEU A 77 -4.85 12.68 -3.83
N ASP A 78 -5.88 13.48 -3.54
CA ASP A 78 -6.13 14.77 -4.21
C ASP A 78 -5.00 15.82 -4.03
N ARG A 79 -4.01 15.55 -3.18
CA ARG A 79 -2.87 16.43 -2.88
C ARG A 79 -1.55 15.88 -3.37
N LEU A 80 -1.50 14.65 -3.87
CA LEU A 80 -0.26 14.04 -4.34
C LEU A 80 -0.02 14.36 -5.82
N PRO A 81 1.23 14.65 -6.23
CA PRO A 81 1.53 15.03 -7.63
C PRO A 81 1.52 13.86 -8.62
N LEU A 82 1.55 12.61 -8.15
CA LEU A 82 1.69 11.40 -8.99
C LEU A 82 0.48 10.47 -8.92
N LEU A 83 -0.38 10.64 -7.93
CA LEU A 83 -1.56 9.82 -7.70
C LEU A 83 -2.72 10.76 -7.47
N ASP A 84 -3.85 10.48 -8.09
CA ASP A 84 -5.11 11.18 -7.83
C ASP A 84 -6.14 10.18 -7.30
N TRP A 85 -7.14 10.66 -6.57
CA TRP A 85 -8.29 9.81 -6.21
C TRP A 85 -9.08 9.44 -7.47
N GLN A 86 -8.90 8.20 -7.94
CA GLN A 86 -9.52 7.69 -9.16
C GLN A 86 -10.33 6.41 -8.90
N PRO A 87 -11.37 6.46 -8.04
CA PRO A 87 -12.21 5.31 -7.76
C PRO A 87 -13.00 4.89 -9.02
N PRO A 88 -13.52 3.66 -9.05
CA PRO A 88 -14.45 3.24 -10.10
C PRO A 88 -15.68 4.15 -10.13
N ALA A 89 -16.16 4.46 -11.34
CA ALA A 89 -17.39 5.23 -11.52
C ALA A 89 -18.63 4.50 -10.97
N GLY A 90 -19.64 5.27 -10.56
CA GLY A 90 -20.93 4.78 -10.09
C GLY A 90 -21.18 5.10 -8.62
N PRO A 91 -21.91 4.25 -7.88
CA PRO A 91 -22.23 4.51 -6.48
C PRO A 91 -20.98 4.48 -5.60
N LYS A 92 -21.08 5.08 -4.40
CA LYS A 92 -20.03 5.04 -3.38
C LYS A 92 -19.53 3.60 -3.17
N PRO A 93 -18.20 3.36 -3.22
CA PRO A 93 -17.61 2.07 -2.88
C PRO A 93 -18.07 1.60 -1.50
N LEU A 94 -18.23 0.29 -1.36
CA LEU A 94 -18.55 -0.35 -0.09
C LEU A 94 -17.25 -0.72 0.63
N ILE A 95 -17.15 -0.35 1.91
CA ILE A 95 -16.17 -0.89 2.85
C ILE A 95 -16.92 -1.89 3.71
N ASP A 96 -16.44 -3.12 3.73
CA ASP A 96 -17.08 -4.24 4.43
C ASP A 96 -16.13 -4.78 5.50
N LEU A 97 -16.48 -4.56 6.77
CA LEU A 97 -15.74 -5.03 7.93
C LEU A 97 -16.33 -6.38 8.35
N CYS A 98 -15.72 -7.44 7.82
CA CYS A 98 -16.14 -8.83 8.00
C CYS A 98 -15.71 -9.33 9.38
N ARG A 99 -16.61 -9.94 10.14
CA ARG A 99 -16.33 -10.34 11.54
C ARG A 99 -15.07 -11.19 11.69
N ASP A 100 -14.88 -12.15 10.80
CA ASP A 100 -13.87 -13.20 10.87
C ASP A 100 -13.43 -13.64 9.46
N GLU A 101 -12.55 -14.63 9.40
CA GLU A 101 -12.04 -15.20 8.15
C GLU A 101 -13.16 -15.81 7.30
N ASP A 102 -14.08 -16.56 7.89
CA ASP A 102 -15.17 -17.23 7.17
C ASP A 102 -16.08 -16.20 6.49
N ALA A 103 -16.51 -15.15 7.22
CA ALA A 103 -17.32 -14.07 6.64
C ALA A 103 -16.57 -13.31 5.53
N PHE A 104 -15.24 -13.15 5.66
CA PHE A 104 -14.39 -12.54 4.65
C PHE A 104 -14.34 -13.38 3.36
N HIS A 105 -14.18 -14.69 3.50
CA HIS A 105 -14.17 -15.66 2.39
C HIS A 105 -15.51 -15.79 1.69
N ASP A 106 -16.60 -15.87 2.45
CA ASP A 106 -17.97 -15.90 1.90
C ASP A 106 -18.26 -14.66 1.06
N ARG A 107 -17.64 -13.53 1.41
CA ARG A 107 -17.66 -12.27 0.64
C ARG A 107 -16.61 -12.22 -0.46
N GLY A 108 -15.91 -13.31 -0.75
CA GLY A 108 -14.96 -13.44 -1.85
C GLY A 108 -13.59 -12.80 -1.59
N GLY A 109 -13.21 -12.62 -0.33
CA GLY A 109 -11.83 -12.32 0.04
C GLY A 109 -10.92 -13.55 -0.17
N PRO A 110 -9.64 -13.36 -0.53
CA PRO A 110 -8.69 -14.45 -0.76
C PRO A 110 -8.08 -15.00 0.53
N GLU A 111 -7.76 -16.29 0.54
CA GLU A 111 -7.15 -16.98 1.67
C GLU A 111 -5.80 -16.39 2.08
N GLY A 112 -5.61 -16.29 3.40
CA GLY A 112 -4.40 -15.77 4.00
C GLY A 112 -4.26 -14.25 3.94
N SER A 113 -5.30 -13.52 3.56
CA SER A 113 -5.31 -12.05 3.49
C SER A 113 -6.13 -11.42 4.61
N ALA A 114 -5.67 -10.28 5.12
CA ALA A 114 -6.37 -9.50 6.15
C ALA A 114 -7.27 -8.40 5.56
N GLY A 115 -6.97 -7.98 4.34
CA GLY A 115 -7.73 -7.00 3.56
C GLY A 115 -7.73 -7.41 2.09
N TYR A 116 -8.72 -6.91 1.34
CA TYR A 116 -8.78 -7.10 -0.09
C TYR A 116 -9.64 -6.06 -0.79
N TYR A 117 -9.06 -5.35 -1.75
CA TYR A 117 -9.81 -4.58 -2.72
C TYR A 117 -10.31 -5.45 -3.90
N ASP A 118 -11.62 -5.70 -3.96
CA ASP A 118 -12.28 -6.33 -5.09
C ASP A 118 -12.62 -5.27 -6.15
N GLY A 119 -11.72 -5.10 -7.12
CA GLY A 119 -11.90 -4.16 -8.23
C GLY A 119 -13.09 -4.48 -9.15
N ARG A 120 -13.57 -5.73 -9.19
CA ARG A 120 -14.75 -6.11 -10.01
C ARG A 120 -16.04 -5.69 -9.32
N ARG A 121 -16.13 -5.89 -8.00
CA ARG A 121 -17.31 -5.54 -7.20
C ARG A 121 -17.25 -4.15 -6.59
N ARG A 122 -16.12 -3.44 -6.74
CA ARG A 122 -15.89 -2.06 -6.27
C ARG A 122 -16.06 -1.94 -4.76
N ARG A 123 -15.48 -2.89 -4.03
CA ARG A 123 -15.54 -2.93 -2.56
C ARG A 123 -14.20 -3.27 -1.95
N VAL A 124 -14.00 -2.81 -0.73
CA VAL A 124 -12.88 -3.21 0.12
C VAL A 124 -13.44 -4.12 1.21
N LEU A 125 -12.85 -5.29 1.37
CA LEU A 125 -13.13 -6.23 2.45
C LEU A 125 -12.00 -6.12 3.47
N ILE A 126 -12.34 -6.09 4.76
CA ILE A 126 -11.39 -6.05 5.87
C ILE A 126 -11.81 -7.09 6.91
N ARG A 127 -10.86 -7.90 7.38
CA ARG A 127 -11.06 -8.80 8.52
C ARG A 127 -11.05 -8.02 9.83
N ALA A 128 -12.20 -7.93 10.49
CA ALA A 128 -12.38 -7.19 11.73
C ALA A 128 -11.52 -7.76 12.87
N ASP A 129 -11.44 -9.09 12.96
CA ASP A 129 -10.66 -9.79 13.97
C ASP A 129 -9.16 -9.46 13.90
N LEU A 130 -8.60 -9.31 12.70
CA LEU A 130 -7.21 -8.90 12.50
C LEU A 130 -7.01 -7.39 12.54
N PHE A 131 -7.98 -6.63 12.02
CA PHE A 131 -7.91 -5.18 11.98
C PHE A 131 -8.02 -4.58 13.38
N LEU A 132 -9.00 -5.00 14.18
CA LEU A 132 -9.24 -4.50 15.54
C LEU A 132 -8.28 -5.14 16.56
N HIS A 133 -7.84 -6.37 16.33
CA HIS A 133 -6.95 -7.12 17.23
C HIS A 133 -5.74 -7.71 16.49
N PRO A 134 -4.81 -6.87 16.00
CA PRO A 134 -3.69 -7.36 15.21
C PRO A 134 -2.78 -8.28 16.03
N PRO A 135 -2.30 -9.41 15.46
CA PRO A 135 -1.56 -10.45 16.20
C PRO A 135 -0.22 -9.98 16.80
N ASN A 136 0.33 -8.87 16.29
CA ASN A 136 1.57 -8.25 16.79
C ASN A 136 1.31 -7.01 17.67
N ALA A 137 0.07 -6.82 18.14
CA ALA A 137 -0.26 -5.88 19.20
C ALA A 137 0.52 -6.27 20.47
N GLY A 138 1.63 -5.59 20.75
CA GLY A 138 2.26 -5.70 22.07
C GLY A 138 1.23 -5.39 23.16
N ARG A 139 1.45 -5.84 24.41
CA ARG A 139 0.53 -5.67 25.56
C ARG A 139 0.05 -4.22 25.81
N LEU A 140 0.66 -3.23 25.17
CA LEU A 140 0.36 -1.79 25.24
C LEU A 140 -0.26 -1.19 23.95
N ARG A 141 -0.40 -1.95 22.85
CA ARG A 141 -0.95 -1.47 21.57
C ARG A 141 -2.16 -2.30 21.15
N THR A 142 -3.31 -2.07 21.77
CA THR A 142 -4.63 -2.57 21.32
C THR A 142 -5.23 -1.70 20.21
N ALA A 143 -4.39 -1.01 19.42
CA ALA A 143 -4.86 -0.09 18.40
C ALA A 143 -5.12 -0.83 17.09
N PRO A 144 -6.22 -0.50 16.38
CA PRO A 144 -6.50 -1.05 15.05
C PRO A 144 -5.34 -0.87 14.06
N ASP A 145 -5.16 -1.85 13.16
CA ASP A 145 -4.16 -1.80 12.09
C ASP A 145 -4.63 -0.91 10.93
N GLU A 146 -4.65 0.39 11.19
CA GLU A 146 -5.05 1.40 10.20
C GLU A 146 -4.15 1.44 8.96
N ASP A 147 -2.93 0.92 9.04
CA ASP A 147 -2.02 0.83 7.90
C ASP A 147 -2.56 -0.13 6.83
N LEU A 148 -3.20 -1.24 7.25
CA LEU A 148 -3.93 -2.14 6.36
C LEU A 148 -5.07 -1.41 5.65
N LEU A 149 -5.82 -0.59 6.38
CA LEU A 149 -6.93 0.16 5.80
C LEU A 149 -6.45 1.17 4.75
N VAL A 150 -5.36 1.88 5.04
CA VAL A 150 -4.71 2.79 4.09
C VAL A 150 -4.20 2.04 2.87
N HIS A 151 -3.60 0.87 3.04
CA HIS A 151 -3.13 0.02 1.94
C HIS A 151 -4.29 -0.32 0.99
N GLU A 152 -5.39 -0.90 1.49
CA GLU A 152 -6.51 -1.33 0.65
C GLU A 152 -7.24 -0.16 -0.03
N LEU A 153 -7.39 0.96 0.67
CA LEU A 153 -7.99 2.17 0.08
C LEU A 153 -7.10 2.81 -0.98
N SER A 154 -5.78 2.64 -0.86
CA SER A 154 -4.86 3.07 -1.91
C SER A 154 -5.14 2.31 -3.20
N HIS A 155 -5.36 0.98 -3.15
CA HIS A 155 -5.77 0.20 -4.32
C HIS A 155 -7.08 0.68 -4.93
N LEU A 156 -8.07 1.01 -4.10
CA LEU A 156 -9.33 1.60 -4.55
C LEU A 156 -9.11 2.94 -5.26
N GLY A 157 -8.28 3.83 -4.70
CA GLY A 157 -7.91 5.10 -5.34
C GLY A 157 -7.11 4.91 -6.63
N MET A 158 -6.36 3.82 -6.74
CA MET A 158 -5.56 3.42 -7.90
C MET A 158 -6.36 2.60 -8.93
N HIS A 159 -7.67 2.46 -8.81
CA HIS A 159 -8.49 1.55 -9.64
C HIS A 159 -8.18 1.64 -11.15
N ARG A 160 -8.00 2.85 -11.68
CA ARG A 160 -7.74 3.09 -13.11
C ARG A 160 -6.40 2.56 -13.62
N ILE A 161 -5.39 2.41 -12.76
CA ILE A 161 -4.06 1.92 -13.14
C ILE A 161 -3.89 0.41 -12.93
N LEU A 162 -4.74 -0.24 -12.13
CA LEU A 162 -4.57 -1.65 -11.75
C LEU A 162 -4.50 -2.61 -12.94
N ALA A 163 -5.21 -2.32 -14.03
CA ALA A 163 -5.20 -3.16 -15.23
C ALA A 163 -3.92 -3.02 -16.05
N GLY A 164 -3.30 -1.83 -16.04
CA GLY A 164 -2.14 -1.48 -16.86
C GLY A 164 -0.80 -1.59 -16.14
N ALA A 165 -0.78 -1.40 -14.82
CA ALA A 165 0.43 -1.49 -14.01
C ALA A 165 0.75 -2.95 -13.65
N ARG A 166 2.01 -3.21 -13.28
CA ARG A 166 2.41 -4.50 -12.68
C ARG A 166 2.10 -4.48 -11.17
N PRO A 167 1.77 -5.63 -10.56
CA PRO A 167 1.43 -5.70 -9.13
C PRO A 167 2.47 -5.05 -8.23
N TRP A 168 3.76 -5.27 -8.48
CA TRP A 168 4.82 -4.68 -7.66
C TRP A 168 4.68 -3.15 -7.51
N LEU A 169 4.21 -2.45 -8.55
CA LEU A 169 4.09 -0.99 -8.49
C LEU A 169 2.87 -0.57 -7.69
N THR A 170 1.72 -1.20 -7.93
CA THR A 170 0.47 -0.88 -7.20
C THR A 170 0.58 -1.24 -5.74
N GLU A 171 1.14 -2.42 -5.44
CA GLU A 171 1.43 -2.84 -4.06
C GLU A 171 2.48 -1.94 -3.42
N GLY A 172 3.55 -1.61 -4.13
CA GLY A 172 4.60 -0.74 -3.61
C GLY A 172 4.12 0.68 -3.32
N LEU A 173 3.18 1.21 -4.10
CA LEU A 173 2.54 2.51 -3.84
C LEU A 173 1.59 2.46 -2.65
N ALA A 174 0.79 1.40 -2.52
CA ALA A 174 -0.06 1.17 -1.36
C ALA A 174 0.76 1.05 -0.07
N GLU A 175 1.83 0.25 -0.09
CA GLU A 175 2.79 0.12 1.00
C GLU A 175 3.51 1.43 1.32
N TYR A 176 3.80 2.27 0.31
CA TYR A 176 4.46 3.55 0.53
C TYR A 176 3.57 4.53 1.31
N LEU A 177 2.27 4.56 0.98
CA LEU A 177 1.29 5.36 1.71
C LEU A 177 1.03 4.80 3.11
N ALA A 178 0.95 3.48 3.25
CA ALA A 178 0.83 2.81 4.55
C ALA A 178 2.05 3.09 5.45
N ALA A 179 3.28 3.03 4.91
CA ALA A 179 4.49 3.34 5.66
C ALA A 179 4.54 4.80 6.14
N ALA A 180 3.97 5.73 5.37
CA ALA A 180 3.89 7.14 5.75
C ALA A 180 2.76 7.44 6.75
N HIS A 181 1.86 6.49 6.99
CA HIS A 181 0.72 6.67 7.89
C HIS A 181 1.18 6.67 9.37
N THR A 182 0.62 7.58 10.16
CA THR A 182 0.99 7.80 11.57
C THR A 182 -0.20 7.66 12.54
N GLY A 183 -1.29 7.06 12.06
CA GLY A 183 -2.51 6.83 12.84
C GLY A 183 -3.56 7.93 12.68
N GLY A 184 -4.84 7.55 12.77
CA GLY A 184 -5.99 8.44 12.70
C GLY A 184 -6.07 9.22 11.38
N GLY A 185 -5.63 8.59 10.28
CA GLY A 185 -5.61 9.18 8.94
C GLY A 185 -4.53 10.24 8.72
N ARG A 186 -3.57 10.41 9.64
CA ARG A 186 -2.46 11.36 9.48
C ARG A 186 -1.29 10.74 8.75
N PHE A 187 -0.58 11.52 7.96
CA PHE A 187 0.60 11.06 7.22
C PHE A 187 1.80 11.98 7.44
N ASP A 188 2.99 11.39 7.47
CA ASP A 188 4.27 12.07 7.57
C ASP A 188 5.17 11.62 6.43
N PHE A 189 5.61 12.56 5.60
CA PHE A 189 6.53 12.33 4.49
C PHE A 189 7.87 13.03 4.70
N ARG A 190 8.15 13.53 5.91
CA ARG A 190 9.42 14.21 6.20
C ARG A 190 10.60 13.24 6.18
N ASP A 191 10.42 12.02 6.70
CA ASP A 191 11.48 11.01 6.76
C ASP A 191 11.01 9.67 6.17
N PRO A 192 10.91 9.57 4.83
CA PRO A 192 10.48 8.33 4.19
C PRO A 192 11.41 7.15 4.49
N HIS A 193 12.71 7.38 4.76
CA HIS A 193 13.65 6.32 5.07
C HIS A 193 13.34 5.66 6.40
N ARG A 194 13.11 6.48 7.44
CA ARG A 194 12.68 5.96 8.74
C ARG A 194 11.33 5.25 8.63
N ASN A 195 10.37 5.86 7.97
CA ASN A 195 9.02 5.31 7.81
C ASN A 195 9.05 3.94 7.14
N ILE A 196 9.72 3.81 5.99
CA ILE A 196 9.89 2.53 5.28
C ILE A 196 10.62 1.51 6.14
N ARG A 197 11.70 1.91 6.83
CA ARG A 197 12.46 0.99 7.68
C ARG A 197 11.63 0.46 8.83
N ASP A 198 10.92 1.33 9.53
CA ASP A 198 10.10 0.96 10.69
C ASP A 198 8.92 0.07 10.23
N HIS A 199 8.32 0.38 9.07
CA HIS A 199 7.27 -0.41 8.43
C HIS A 199 7.74 -1.80 8.01
N ILE A 200 8.87 -1.91 7.30
CA ILE A 200 9.45 -3.21 6.92
C ILE A 200 9.78 -4.03 8.17
N ARG A 201 10.35 -3.43 9.22
CA ARG A 201 10.67 -4.15 10.46
C ARG A 201 9.43 -4.63 11.23
N LYS A 202 8.30 -3.94 11.10
CA LYS A 202 7.00 -4.35 11.70
C LYS A 202 6.52 -5.68 11.11
N TYR A 203 6.65 -5.86 9.79
CA TYR A 203 6.06 -7.02 9.08
C TYR A 203 7.08 -8.07 8.62
N LEU A 204 8.34 -7.68 8.46
CA LEU A 204 9.46 -8.54 8.08
C LEU A 204 10.68 -8.18 8.94
N PRO A 205 10.72 -8.65 10.20
CA PRO A 205 11.88 -8.54 11.05
C PRO A 205 13.13 -9.12 10.35
N PRO A 206 14.31 -8.53 10.56
CA PRO A 206 15.54 -9.09 10.00
C PRO A 206 15.80 -10.50 10.55
N GLU A 207 16.48 -11.31 9.75
CA GLU A 207 17.01 -12.61 10.18
C GLU A 207 18.01 -12.43 11.34
N SER A 208 18.42 -13.53 11.97
CA SER A 208 19.32 -13.50 13.14
C SER A 208 20.68 -12.83 12.89
N ASP A 209 21.13 -12.76 11.65
CA ASP A 209 22.35 -12.08 11.22
C ASP A 209 22.14 -10.58 10.85
N GLY A 210 20.94 -10.06 11.10
CA GLY A 210 20.54 -8.68 10.87
C GLY A 210 20.19 -8.36 9.41
N ARG A 211 20.11 -9.36 8.53
CA ARG A 211 19.78 -9.16 7.10
C ARG A 211 18.27 -9.28 6.86
N THR A 212 17.75 -8.45 5.98
CA THR A 212 16.38 -8.53 5.48
C THR A 212 16.41 -9.24 4.13
N VAL A 213 15.80 -10.43 4.07
CA VAL A 213 15.77 -11.26 2.86
C VAL A 213 14.55 -10.91 2.01
N LEU A 214 14.80 -10.50 0.77
CA LEU A 214 13.79 -10.16 -0.23
C LEU A 214 13.88 -11.15 -1.42
N PRO A 215 12.77 -11.36 -2.16
CA PRO A 215 12.81 -12.12 -3.41
C PRO A 215 13.68 -11.41 -4.45
N ARG A 216 14.30 -12.18 -5.36
CA ARG A 216 14.95 -11.66 -6.58
C ARG A 216 14.05 -10.67 -7.31
N LEU A 217 14.57 -9.51 -7.71
CA LEU A 217 13.78 -8.49 -8.39
C LEU A 217 13.30 -8.94 -9.78
N ALA A 218 14.05 -9.82 -10.44
CA ALA A 218 13.61 -10.42 -11.70
C ALA A 218 12.27 -11.14 -11.53
N SER A 219 12.08 -11.86 -10.41
CA SER A 219 10.81 -12.52 -10.07
C SER A 219 9.72 -11.47 -9.86
N VAL A 220 9.93 -10.53 -8.93
CA VAL A 220 8.98 -9.46 -8.56
C VAL A 220 8.50 -8.64 -9.77
N LEU A 221 9.41 -8.28 -10.67
CA LEU A 221 9.11 -7.48 -11.87
C LEU A 221 8.30 -8.28 -12.90
N SER A 222 8.44 -9.61 -12.92
CA SER A 222 7.78 -10.50 -13.89
C SER A 222 6.42 -11.01 -13.40
N THR A 223 6.20 -11.06 -12.08
CA THR A 223 4.97 -11.52 -11.44
C THR A 223 3.75 -10.73 -11.95
N ASP A 224 2.69 -11.45 -12.32
CA ASP A 224 1.40 -10.88 -12.66
C ASP A 224 0.43 -10.96 -11.46
N GLY A 225 -0.82 -10.53 -11.66
CA GLY A 225 -1.79 -10.46 -10.56
C GLY A 225 -2.10 -11.82 -9.94
N GLN A 226 -2.18 -12.88 -10.75
CA GLN A 226 -2.46 -14.22 -10.23
C GLN A 226 -1.25 -14.77 -9.49
N GLY A 227 -0.05 -14.63 -10.06
CA GLY A 227 1.18 -15.03 -9.40
C GLY A 227 1.42 -14.30 -8.08
N TRP A 228 0.97 -13.05 -7.96
CA TRP A 228 1.03 -12.30 -6.70
C TRP A 228 0.10 -12.89 -5.63
N ILE A 229 -1.16 -13.17 -6.00
CA ILE A 229 -2.13 -13.81 -5.11
C ILE A 229 -1.63 -15.18 -4.67
N ASP A 230 -1.18 -16.01 -5.60
CA ASP A 230 -0.66 -17.35 -5.31
C ASP A 230 0.54 -17.28 -4.37
N THR A 231 1.45 -16.33 -4.60
CA THR A 231 2.59 -16.10 -3.70
C THR A 231 2.12 -15.75 -2.30
N ASN A 232 1.11 -14.90 -2.15
CA ASN A 232 0.57 -14.51 -0.84
C ASN A 232 -0.12 -15.68 -0.14
N THR A 233 -0.95 -16.45 -0.85
CA THR A 233 -1.71 -17.57 -0.28
C THR A 233 -0.80 -18.74 0.13
N PHE A 234 0.11 -19.16 -0.76
CA PHE A 234 0.88 -20.40 -0.59
C PHE A 234 2.24 -20.21 0.08
N SER A 235 2.72 -18.98 0.28
CA SER A 235 3.95 -18.75 1.05
C SER A 235 3.72 -18.98 2.55
N PRO A 236 4.73 -19.50 3.28
CA PRO A 236 4.71 -19.53 4.74
C PRO A 236 4.46 -18.12 5.30
N ALA A 237 3.69 -18.01 6.40
CA ALA A 237 3.27 -16.71 6.95
C ALA A 237 4.42 -15.71 7.12
N GLY A 238 5.58 -16.13 7.62
CA GLY A 238 6.76 -15.27 7.79
C GLY A 238 7.46 -14.82 6.50
N ALA A 239 7.11 -15.39 5.35
CA ALA A 239 7.66 -15.04 4.04
C ALA A 239 6.70 -14.21 3.18
N ARG A 240 5.40 -14.15 3.52
CA ARG A 240 4.35 -13.49 2.71
C ARG A 240 4.61 -12.01 2.46
N TYR A 241 5.22 -11.31 3.42
CA TYR A 241 5.50 -9.88 3.29
C TYR A 241 6.75 -9.55 2.44
N ARG A 242 7.62 -10.51 2.14
CA ARG A 242 8.86 -10.27 1.38
C ARG A 242 8.63 -9.61 0.00
N PRO A 243 7.66 -10.04 -0.84
CA PRO A 243 7.37 -9.34 -2.10
C PRO A 243 6.86 -7.90 -1.90
N TYR A 244 6.05 -7.64 -0.86
CA TYR A 244 5.57 -6.30 -0.51
C TYR A 244 6.73 -5.38 -0.09
N ALA A 245 7.66 -5.87 0.73
CA ALA A 245 8.86 -5.13 1.12
C ALA A 245 9.75 -4.80 -0.09
N ALA A 246 9.91 -5.74 -1.04
CA ALA A 246 10.64 -5.50 -2.28
C ALA A 246 9.95 -4.44 -3.16
N ALA A 247 8.62 -4.54 -3.31
CA ALA A 247 7.79 -3.57 -4.01
C ALA A 247 7.88 -2.16 -3.41
N LEU A 248 7.80 -2.04 -2.08
CA LEU A 248 7.94 -0.77 -1.36
C LEU A 248 9.30 -0.10 -1.62
N ILE A 249 10.39 -0.87 -1.46
CA ILE A 249 11.75 -0.38 -1.69
C ILE A 249 11.95 0.05 -3.15
N LEU A 250 11.41 -0.72 -4.10
CA LEU A 250 11.49 -0.40 -5.52
C LEU A 250 10.66 0.84 -5.88
N THR A 251 9.45 0.98 -5.33
CA THR A 251 8.63 2.17 -5.51
C THR A 251 9.32 3.41 -4.95
N HIS A 252 9.91 3.32 -3.75
CA HIS A 252 10.67 4.43 -3.19
C HIS A 252 11.84 4.83 -4.11
N TYR A 253 12.54 3.87 -4.73
CA TYR A 253 13.58 4.18 -5.72
C TYR A 253 13.05 5.02 -6.89
N HIS A 254 11.87 4.68 -7.43
CA HIS A 254 11.26 5.45 -8.52
C HIS A 254 10.73 6.83 -8.09
N LEU A 255 10.28 6.97 -6.84
CA LEU A 255 9.88 8.25 -6.27
C LEU A 255 11.08 9.16 -5.93
N SER A 256 12.25 8.55 -5.76
CA SER A 256 13.49 9.25 -5.47
C SER A 256 14.10 9.77 -6.77
N GLY A 257 14.22 11.09 -6.93
CA GLY A 257 14.89 11.71 -8.08
C GLY A 257 13.94 12.17 -9.22
N PRO A 258 14.20 13.33 -9.83
CA PRO A 258 13.29 13.98 -10.77
C PRO A 258 13.04 13.14 -12.04
N ASP A 259 14.09 12.66 -12.70
CA ASP A 259 13.95 11.87 -13.94
C ASP A 259 13.16 10.57 -13.73
N ARG A 260 13.35 9.91 -12.58
CA ARG A 260 12.63 8.68 -12.24
C ARG A 260 11.16 8.96 -11.91
N ARG A 261 10.87 10.07 -11.24
CA ARG A 261 9.49 10.53 -11.00
C ARG A 261 8.78 10.86 -12.30
N GLU A 262 9.44 11.54 -13.23
CA GLU A 262 8.87 11.85 -14.55
C GLU A 262 8.58 10.56 -15.33
N ALA A 263 9.51 9.60 -15.33
CA ALA A 263 9.30 8.30 -15.94
C ALA A 263 8.13 7.53 -15.31
N LEU A 264 8.02 7.57 -13.98
CA LEU A 264 6.91 6.98 -13.24
C LEU A 264 5.59 7.66 -13.61
N GLN A 265 5.53 8.99 -13.66
CA GLN A 265 4.33 9.74 -14.06
C GLN A 265 3.85 9.33 -15.46
N LYS A 266 4.76 9.26 -16.44
CA LYS A 266 4.46 8.80 -17.80
C LYS A 266 3.95 7.36 -17.80
N HIS A 267 4.56 6.48 -17.00
CA HIS A 267 4.12 5.10 -16.87
C HIS A 267 2.72 4.99 -16.26
N LEU A 268 2.42 5.74 -15.20
CA LEU A 268 1.10 5.75 -14.56
C LEU A 268 0.01 6.25 -15.52
N ALA A 269 0.30 7.29 -16.31
CA ALA A 269 -0.61 7.75 -17.36
C ALA A 269 -0.85 6.67 -18.44
N ALA A 270 0.21 5.99 -18.89
CA ALA A 270 0.08 4.87 -19.84
C ALA A 270 -0.70 3.69 -19.25
N ALA A 271 -0.47 3.36 -17.98
CA ALA A 271 -1.22 2.32 -17.26
C ALA A 271 -2.69 2.69 -17.12
N ALA A 272 -2.99 3.96 -16.79
CA ALA A 272 -4.35 4.48 -16.69
C ALA A 272 -5.09 4.52 -18.04
N ALA A 273 -4.37 4.53 -19.16
CA ALA A 273 -4.91 4.44 -20.52
C ALA A 273 -5.00 3.00 -21.04
N HIS A 274 -4.41 2.02 -20.34
CA HIS A 274 -4.45 0.62 -20.74
C HIS A 274 -5.87 0.06 -20.51
N ARG A 275 -6.52 -0.35 -21.60
CA ARG A 275 -7.90 -0.87 -21.60
C ARG A 275 -7.98 -2.32 -22.08
N ASP A 276 -7.07 -2.72 -22.97
CA ASP A 276 -7.07 -4.04 -23.59
C ASP A 276 -6.02 -4.94 -22.94
N ARG A 277 -6.49 -5.90 -22.13
CA ARG A 277 -5.65 -6.88 -21.44
C ARG A 277 -4.85 -7.79 -22.37
N ARG A 278 -5.20 -7.85 -23.67
CA ARG A 278 -4.45 -8.61 -24.68
C ARG A 278 -3.21 -7.87 -25.17
N LYS A 279 -3.15 -6.55 -25.00
CA LYS A 279 -1.97 -5.75 -25.36
C LYS A 279 -0.91 -5.83 -24.26
N PRO A 280 0.39 -5.83 -24.62
CA PRO A 280 1.45 -5.73 -23.64
C PRO A 280 1.22 -4.56 -22.69
N ARG A 281 1.42 -4.79 -21.39
CA ARG A 281 1.38 -3.71 -20.40
C ARG A 281 2.52 -2.74 -20.66
N PRO A 282 2.33 -1.42 -20.40
CA PRO A 282 3.46 -0.51 -20.37
C PRO A 282 4.51 -1.02 -19.39
N VAL A 283 5.78 -0.78 -19.68
CA VAL A 283 6.90 -1.14 -18.83
C VAL A 283 7.49 0.14 -18.26
N LEU A 284 7.68 0.19 -16.95
CA LEU A 284 8.43 1.26 -16.32
C LEU A 284 9.92 0.98 -16.51
N ALA A 285 10.62 1.90 -17.18
CA ALA A 285 12.03 1.73 -17.45
C ALA A 285 12.85 1.77 -16.15
N SER A 286 13.68 0.74 -15.96
CA SER A 286 14.57 0.57 -14.82
C SER A 286 15.88 -0.09 -15.29
N PRO A 287 16.98 0.03 -14.53
CA PRO A 287 18.16 -0.81 -14.74
C PRO A 287 17.80 -2.30 -14.71
N ALA A 288 18.70 -3.13 -15.25
CA ALA A 288 18.58 -4.58 -15.14
C ALA A 288 18.40 -5.02 -13.67
N PRO A 289 17.60 -6.06 -13.38
CA PRO A 289 17.25 -6.44 -12.01
C PRO A 289 18.45 -6.62 -11.09
N GLU A 290 19.52 -7.27 -11.56
CA GLU A 290 20.75 -7.52 -10.78
C GLU A 290 21.44 -6.19 -10.42
N LYS A 291 21.46 -5.25 -11.37
CA LYS A 291 22.05 -3.93 -11.12
C LYS A 291 21.23 -3.14 -10.10
N LEU A 292 19.91 -3.26 -10.19
CA LEU A 292 18.98 -2.60 -9.30
C LEU A 292 19.09 -3.17 -7.87
N GLU A 293 19.17 -4.49 -7.72
CA GLU A 293 19.43 -5.16 -6.44
C GLU A 293 20.71 -4.65 -5.76
N GLU A 294 21.82 -4.56 -6.50
CA GLU A 294 23.06 -4.01 -5.96
C GLU A 294 22.90 -2.55 -5.50
N LEU A 295 22.23 -1.72 -6.30
CA LEU A 295 22.00 -0.31 -5.98
C LEU A 295 21.15 -0.16 -4.72
N LEU A 296 20.06 -0.93 -4.61
CA LEU A 296 19.17 -0.92 -3.46
C LEU A 296 19.86 -1.44 -2.21
N ALA A 297 20.62 -2.53 -2.30
CA ALA A 297 21.36 -3.07 -1.17
C ALA A 297 22.40 -2.08 -0.62
N ARG A 298 23.16 -1.42 -1.51
CA ARG A 298 24.11 -0.37 -1.12
C ARG A 298 23.40 0.83 -0.50
N TYR A 299 22.33 1.32 -1.14
CA TYR A 299 21.57 2.48 -0.67
C TYR A 299 20.99 2.26 0.73
N TRP A 300 20.24 1.18 0.92
CA TRP A 300 19.53 0.91 2.16
C TRP A 300 20.43 0.48 3.31
N SER A 301 21.63 -0.06 3.03
CA SER A 301 22.63 -0.36 4.07
C SER A 301 23.00 0.90 4.86
N SER A 302 23.18 2.03 4.17
CA SER A 302 23.42 3.34 4.81
C SER A 302 22.20 3.94 5.52
N HIS A 303 21.00 3.39 5.28
CA HIS A 303 19.73 3.82 5.89
C HIS A 303 19.18 2.82 6.92
N GLY A 304 19.99 1.84 7.34
CA GLY A 304 19.68 0.93 8.44
C GLY A 304 18.93 -0.35 8.06
N ILE A 305 18.93 -0.73 6.78
CA ILE A 305 18.40 -2.04 6.32
C ILE A 305 19.46 -2.76 5.49
N ARG A 306 19.86 -3.97 5.91
CA ARG A 306 20.82 -4.80 5.18
C ARG A 306 20.07 -5.76 4.26
N LEU A 307 19.85 -5.35 3.02
CA LEU A 307 19.07 -6.14 2.04
C LEU A 307 19.90 -7.28 1.44
N VAL A 308 19.26 -8.44 1.26
CA VAL A 308 19.77 -9.55 0.45
C VAL A 308 18.65 -10.08 -0.44
N PHE A 309 18.94 -10.32 -1.71
CA PHE A 309 17.98 -10.82 -2.69
C PHE A 309 18.24 -12.30 -2.99
N ARG A 310 17.26 -13.17 -2.73
CA ARG A 310 17.35 -14.63 -2.91
C ARG A 310 16.12 -15.19 -3.61
#